data_AF-A0A954IWU8-F1
#
_entry.id   AF-A0A954IWU8-F1
#
_cell.length_a   1.000
_cell.length_b   1.000
_cell.length_c   1.000
_cell.angle_alpha   90.00
_cell.angle_beta   90.00
_cell.angle_gamma   90.00
#
_symmetry.space_group_name_H-M   'P 1'
#
loop_
_entity.id
_entity.type
_entity.pdbx_description
1 polymer ?
#
loop_
_entity_poly.entity_id
_entity_poly.type
_entity_poly.pdbx_seq_one_letter_code
_entity_poly.pdbx_strand_id
1 'polypeptide(L)'
;MQPHAEMPSHGPRSAATTRVGALYEACVGAKTAEARARVATQLAELWTVSESKDRAEIAIHWAKSLEATAEILEDSSGTLELASRIGGLLPFAEYRTAAFGLAFARTLFHAAASSGDLERRRHCAQQIEDLIDEGAPFATPEIALVYAQAVYAWVLLDTQRTQTREAATPLEALVQGRHRSASSVATPELGYELVKVWLLEAMHGKSAMTAGRELELERLVAAPNPNAGPDLDEWLTQFASVQHGLEDFAVKLLGLYRTQRS
;
A
#
# COMPACT_ATOMS: atom_id res chain seq x y z
N MET A 1 -37.23 -14.78 -28.92
CA MET A 1 -36.68 -15.63 -27.84
C MET A 1 -35.17 -15.46 -27.87
N GLN A 2 -34.62 -14.70 -26.91
CA GLN A 2 -33.17 -14.58 -26.75
C GLN A 2 -32.66 -15.78 -25.96
N PRO A 3 -31.55 -16.41 -26.35
CA PRO A 3 -30.97 -17.48 -25.55
C PRO A 3 -30.38 -16.90 -24.27
N HIS A 4 -30.85 -17.41 -23.13
CA HIS A 4 -30.19 -17.19 -21.85
C HIS A 4 -28.79 -17.80 -21.92
N ALA A 5 -27.77 -16.95 -21.82
CA ALA A 5 -26.42 -17.42 -21.56
C ALA A 5 -26.39 -18.05 -20.16
N GLU A 6 -26.28 -19.37 -20.10
CA GLU A 6 -25.99 -20.09 -18.86
C GLU A 6 -24.67 -19.56 -18.30
N MET A 7 -24.71 -19.04 -17.07
CA MET A 7 -23.48 -18.73 -16.35
C MET A 7 -22.70 -20.03 -16.12
N PRO A 8 -21.37 -20.02 -16.27
CA PRO A 8 -20.56 -21.21 -16.05
C PRO A 8 -20.75 -21.69 -14.61
N SER A 9 -21.34 -22.87 -14.47
CA SER A 9 -21.42 -23.63 -13.23
C SER A 9 -20.00 -23.81 -12.70
N HIS A 10 -19.68 -23.20 -11.55
CA HIS A 10 -18.47 -23.52 -10.81
C HIS A 10 -18.56 -24.97 -10.36
N GLY A 11 -17.88 -25.86 -11.09
CA GLY A 11 -17.73 -27.26 -10.71
C GLY A 11 -17.17 -27.41 -9.29
N PRO A 12 -17.27 -28.60 -8.68
CA PRO A 12 -16.79 -28.84 -7.33
C PRO A 12 -15.32 -28.43 -7.20
N ARG A 13 -15.02 -27.58 -6.19
CA ARG A 13 -13.64 -27.16 -5.86
C ARG A 13 -12.76 -28.39 -5.67
N SER A 14 -11.53 -28.34 -6.20
CA SER A 14 -10.59 -29.45 -6.06
C SER A 14 -10.23 -29.65 -4.58
N ALA A 15 -9.86 -30.87 -4.21
CA ALA A 15 -9.33 -31.16 -2.88
C ALA A 15 -8.07 -30.30 -2.58
N ALA A 16 -7.31 -29.94 -3.62
CA ALA A 16 -6.15 -29.06 -3.52
C ALA A 16 -6.57 -27.63 -3.12
N THR A 17 -7.52 -27.01 -3.82
CA THR A 17 -8.05 -25.67 -3.47
C THR A 17 -8.59 -25.60 -2.04
N THR A 18 -9.29 -26.65 -1.59
CA THR A 18 -9.82 -26.72 -0.22
C THR A 18 -8.69 -26.78 0.81
N ARG A 19 -7.65 -27.56 0.54
CA ARG A 19 -6.46 -27.65 1.40
C ARG A 19 -5.69 -26.33 1.45
N VAL A 20 -5.57 -25.62 0.32
CA VAL A 20 -4.88 -24.33 0.21
C VAL A 20 -5.56 -23.28 1.08
N GLY A 21 -6.90 -23.19 1.02
CA GLY A 21 -7.67 -22.29 1.88
C GLY A 21 -7.44 -22.58 3.36
N ALA A 22 -7.50 -23.85 3.76
CA ALA A 22 -7.28 -24.24 5.16
C ALA A 22 -5.86 -23.91 5.65
N LEU A 23 -4.84 -24.10 4.80
CA LEU A 23 -3.47 -23.69 5.11
C LEU A 23 -3.38 -22.18 5.27
N TYR A 24 -3.93 -21.40 4.34
CA TYR A 24 -3.92 -19.94 4.45
C TYR A 24 -4.58 -19.44 5.75
N GLU A 25 -5.74 -19.96 6.12
CA GLU A 25 -6.39 -19.62 7.40
C GLU A 25 -5.53 -19.98 8.61
N ALA A 26 -4.85 -21.14 8.57
CA ALA A 26 -3.90 -21.53 9.61
C ALA A 26 -2.68 -20.58 9.68
N CYS A 27 -2.24 -20.04 8.55
CA CYS A 27 -1.19 -19.02 8.50
C CYS A 27 -1.66 -17.72 9.18
N VAL A 28 -2.81 -17.19 8.81
CA VAL A 28 -3.34 -15.95 9.39
C VAL A 28 -3.57 -16.10 10.90
N GLY A 29 -4.12 -17.24 11.34
CA GLY A 29 -4.33 -17.54 12.75
C GLY A 29 -3.06 -17.83 13.57
N ALA A 30 -1.92 -18.06 12.92
CA ALA A 30 -0.66 -18.31 13.61
C ALA A 30 -0.09 -17.03 14.24
N LYS A 31 0.38 -17.14 15.48
CA LYS A 31 0.86 -16.01 16.30
C LYS A 31 2.36 -15.74 16.19
N THR A 32 3.13 -16.59 15.50
CA THR A 32 4.59 -16.45 15.39
C THR A 32 5.03 -16.50 13.93
N ALA A 33 6.12 -15.80 13.62
CA ALA A 33 6.68 -15.75 12.28
C ALA A 33 7.10 -17.15 11.80
N GLU A 34 7.64 -18.00 12.68
CA GLU A 34 8.05 -19.37 12.33
C GLU A 34 6.85 -20.24 11.99
N ALA A 35 5.74 -20.07 12.70
CA ALA A 35 4.51 -20.78 12.39
C ALA A 35 3.93 -20.33 11.03
N ARG A 36 3.91 -19.03 10.75
CA ARG A 36 3.49 -18.50 9.44
C ARG A 36 4.41 -18.95 8.30
N ALA A 37 5.73 -18.92 8.52
CA ALA A 37 6.73 -19.37 7.56
C ALA A 37 6.62 -20.87 7.25
N ARG A 38 6.33 -21.72 8.24
CA ARG A 38 6.08 -23.15 8.01
C ARG A 38 4.90 -23.38 7.08
N VAL A 39 3.82 -22.60 7.24
CA VAL A 39 2.66 -22.70 6.35
C VAL A 39 3.01 -22.21 4.94
N ALA A 40 3.75 -21.12 4.81
CA ALA A 40 4.23 -20.65 3.51
C ALA A 40 5.10 -21.71 2.80
N THR A 41 5.95 -22.44 3.54
CA THR A 41 6.70 -23.60 2.99
C THR A 41 5.78 -24.70 2.51
N GLN A 42 4.75 -25.08 3.27
CA GLN A 42 3.78 -26.09 2.85
C GLN A 42 2.99 -25.68 1.60
N LEU A 43 2.63 -24.40 1.49
CA LEU A 43 2.00 -23.85 0.28
C LEU A 43 2.95 -23.89 -0.92
N ALA A 44 4.24 -23.60 -0.73
CA ALA A 44 5.24 -23.73 -1.78
C ALA A 44 5.43 -25.19 -2.23
N GLU A 45 5.46 -26.14 -1.30
CA GLU A 45 5.51 -27.57 -1.63
C GLU A 45 4.29 -28.00 -2.46
N LEU A 46 3.08 -27.63 -2.04
CA LEU A 46 1.86 -27.88 -2.82
C LEU A 46 1.95 -27.26 -4.21
N TRP A 47 2.44 -26.04 -4.31
CA TRP A 47 2.58 -25.34 -5.58
C TRP A 47 3.48 -26.08 -6.57
N THR A 48 4.56 -26.72 -6.09
CA THR A 48 5.48 -27.49 -6.96
C THR A 48 4.86 -28.75 -7.55
N VAL A 49 3.93 -29.40 -6.83
CA VAL A 49 3.32 -30.69 -7.22
C VAL A 49 1.93 -30.54 -7.84
N SER A 50 1.35 -29.34 -7.86
CA SER A 50 0.01 -29.08 -8.39
C SER A 50 -0.04 -28.96 -9.91
N GLU A 51 -1.20 -29.34 -10.48
CA GLU A 51 -1.54 -29.10 -11.88
C GLU A 51 -1.70 -27.60 -12.17
N SER A 52 -1.54 -27.20 -13.44
CA SER A 52 -1.52 -25.78 -13.82
C SER A 52 -2.78 -25.00 -13.42
N LYS A 53 -3.95 -25.66 -13.39
CA LYS A 53 -5.24 -25.03 -13.07
C LYS A 53 -5.34 -24.53 -11.62
N ASP A 54 -4.71 -25.22 -10.67
CA ASP A 54 -4.72 -24.85 -9.25
C ASP A 54 -3.51 -23.96 -8.90
N ARG A 55 -2.51 -23.92 -9.78
CA ARG A 55 -1.20 -23.30 -9.56
C ARG A 55 -1.27 -21.79 -9.27
N ALA A 56 -2.12 -21.07 -10.00
CA ALA A 56 -2.30 -19.62 -9.81
C ALA A 56 -2.95 -19.29 -8.46
N GLU A 57 -3.98 -20.06 -8.06
CA GLU A 57 -4.65 -19.90 -6.77
C GLU A 57 -3.69 -20.19 -5.60
N ILE A 58 -2.91 -21.27 -5.70
CA ILE A 58 -1.89 -21.60 -4.69
C ILE A 58 -0.86 -20.49 -4.58
N ALA A 59 -0.38 -19.95 -5.71
CA ALA A 59 0.61 -18.88 -5.71
C ALA A 59 0.10 -17.61 -5.02
N ILE A 60 -1.19 -17.25 -5.22
CA ILE A 60 -1.80 -16.10 -4.53
C ILE A 60 -1.86 -16.35 -3.02
N HIS A 61 -2.31 -17.52 -2.57
CA HIS A 61 -2.35 -17.85 -1.14
C HIS A 61 -0.96 -17.92 -0.52
N TRP A 62 0.02 -18.44 -1.25
CA TRP A 62 1.41 -18.44 -0.86
C TRP A 62 1.95 -17.02 -0.66
N ALA A 63 1.73 -16.11 -1.63
CA ALA A 63 2.15 -14.72 -1.53
C ALA A 63 1.50 -14.01 -0.33
N LYS A 64 0.19 -14.22 -0.11
CA LYS A 64 -0.52 -13.67 1.06
C LYS A 64 -0.01 -14.25 2.39
N SER A 65 0.44 -15.50 2.41
CA SER A 65 1.07 -16.08 3.60
C SER A 65 2.44 -15.48 3.88
N LEU A 66 3.21 -15.15 2.84
CA LEU A 66 4.47 -14.40 3.00
C LEU A 66 4.22 -12.97 3.48
N GLU A 67 3.23 -12.27 2.91
CA GLU A 67 2.75 -10.96 3.39
C GLU A 67 2.35 -11.01 4.87
N ALA A 68 1.52 -11.97 5.26
CA ALA A 68 1.15 -12.15 6.67
C ALA A 68 2.38 -12.46 7.54
N THR A 69 3.37 -13.20 7.04
CA THR A 69 4.61 -13.43 7.79
C THR A 69 5.38 -12.12 8.01
N ALA A 70 5.47 -11.29 6.97
CA ALA A 70 6.13 -9.99 7.00
C ALA A 70 5.49 -9.00 7.99
N GLU A 71 4.17 -9.02 8.13
CA GLU A 71 3.42 -8.13 9.04
C GLU A 71 3.90 -8.22 10.50
N ILE A 72 4.34 -9.41 10.93
CA ILE A 72 4.78 -9.67 12.31
C ILE A 72 6.30 -9.83 12.44
N LEU A 73 7.03 -9.70 11.34
CA LEU A 73 8.49 -9.70 11.34
C LEU A 73 9.00 -8.30 11.65
N GLU A 74 9.73 -8.17 12.75
CA GLU A 74 10.40 -6.91 13.10
C GLU A 74 11.73 -6.73 12.35
N ASP A 75 12.21 -7.76 11.64
CA ASP A 75 13.44 -7.72 10.85
C ASP A 75 13.18 -7.29 9.41
N SER A 76 13.62 -6.08 9.06
CA SER A 76 13.53 -5.55 7.69
C SER A 76 14.25 -6.41 6.64
N SER A 77 15.35 -7.09 7.00
CA SER A 77 16.13 -7.87 6.03
C SER A 77 15.40 -9.16 5.66
N GLY A 78 14.88 -9.88 6.65
CA GLY A 78 13.99 -11.02 6.45
C GLY A 78 12.73 -10.63 5.68
N THR A 79 12.11 -9.49 6.01
CA THR A 79 10.93 -9.01 5.26
C THR A 79 11.25 -8.68 3.79
N LEU A 80 12.42 -8.12 3.49
CA LEU A 80 12.88 -7.93 2.11
C LEU A 80 13.12 -9.24 1.36
N GLU A 81 13.60 -10.28 2.05
CA GLU A 81 13.74 -11.60 1.45
C GLU A 81 12.36 -12.17 1.07
N LEU A 82 11.35 -12.01 1.94
CA LEU A 82 9.97 -12.39 1.61
C LEU A 82 9.44 -11.60 0.41
N ALA A 83 9.68 -10.29 0.36
CA ALA A 83 9.29 -9.45 -0.78
C ALA A 83 9.96 -9.94 -2.08
N SER A 84 11.26 -10.22 -2.04
CA SER A 84 12.03 -10.74 -3.19
C SER A 84 11.46 -12.07 -3.71
N ARG A 85 11.06 -12.97 -2.80
CA ARG A 85 10.41 -14.24 -3.17
C ARG A 85 9.09 -14.01 -3.91
N ILE A 86 8.25 -13.10 -3.42
CA ILE A 86 7.01 -12.72 -4.10
C ILE A 86 7.34 -12.08 -5.46
N GLY A 87 8.17 -11.03 -5.46
CA GLY A 87 8.53 -10.25 -6.65
C GLY A 87 9.18 -11.08 -7.77
N GLY A 88 9.93 -12.13 -7.42
CA GLY A 88 10.51 -13.08 -8.38
C GLY A 88 9.48 -13.80 -9.26
N LEU A 89 8.19 -13.77 -8.91
CA LEU A 89 7.10 -14.35 -9.70
C LEU A 89 6.35 -13.36 -10.59
N LEU A 90 6.52 -12.05 -10.38
CA LEU A 90 5.86 -11.00 -11.17
C LEU A 90 6.20 -10.98 -12.67
N PRO A 91 7.38 -11.45 -13.13
CA PRO A 91 7.68 -11.56 -14.56
C PRO A 91 6.79 -12.59 -15.30
N PHE A 92 6.17 -13.54 -14.61
CA PHE A 92 5.34 -14.56 -15.25
C PHE A 92 3.89 -14.07 -15.36
N ALA A 93 3.37 -14.04 -16.59
CA ALA A 93 2.04 -13.51 -16.89
C ALA A 93 0.91 -14.13 -16.06
N GLU A 94 1.02 -15.41 -15.72
CA GLU A 94 0.05 -16.15 -14.91
C GLU A 94 -0.09 -15.65 -13.46
N TYR A 95 0.90 -14.91 -12.94
CA TYR A 95 0.88 -14.34 -11.59
C TYR A 95 0.71 -12.81 -11.57
N ARG A 96 0.68 -12.17 -12.75
CA ARG A 96 0.42 -10.74 -12.87
C ARG A 96 -1.05 -10.46 -12.60
N THR A 97 -1.39 -10.37 -11.31
CA THR A 97 -2.74 -10.05 -10.82
C THR A 97 -2.65 -8.97 -9.75
N ALA A 98 -3.72 -8.17 -9.60
CA ALA A 98 -3.79 -7.14 -8.57
C ALA A 98 -3.56 -7.71 -7.16
N ALA A 99 -4.10 -8.90 -6.86
CA ALA A 99 -3.92 -9.55 -5.56
C ALA A 99 -2.45 -9.90 -5.26
N PHE A 100 -1.72 -10.33 -6.28
CA PHE A 100 -0.31 -10.68 -6.16
C PHE A 100 0.56 -9.43 -6.03
N GLY A 101 0.29 -8.40 -6.85
CA GLY A 101 0.95 -7.09 -6.75
C GLY A 101 0.72 -6.42 -5.39
N LEU A 102 -0.50 -6.51 -4.85
CA LEU A 102 -0.82 -5.97 -3.53
C LEU A 102 -0.04 -6.67 -2.40
N ALA A 103 0.06 -8.01 -2.43
CA ALA A 103 0.85 -8.76 -1.46
C ALA A 103 2.33 -8.35 -1.52
N PHE A 104 2.89 -8.19 -2.73
CA PHE A 104 4.25 -7.70 -2.92
C PHE A 104 4.44 -6.29 -2.34
N ALA A 105 3.57 -5.35 -2.72
CA ALA A 105 3.63 -3.96 -2.27
C ALA A 105 3.54 -3.84 -0.74
N ARG A 106 2.63 -4.59 -0.10
CA ARG A 106 2.49 -4.59 1.37
C ARG A 106 3.71 -5.18 2.05
N THR A 107 4.29 -6.23 1.49
CA THR A 107 5.52 -6.82 2.01
C THR A 107 6.68 -5.81 1.95
N LEU A 108 6.82 -5.06 0.85
CA LEU A 108 7.77 -3.96 0.74
C LEU A 108 7.51 -2.84 1.75
N PHE A 109 6.24 -2.48 1.97
CA PHE A 109 5.87 -1.51 2.99
C PHE A 109 6.29 -1.99 4.39
N HIS A 110 6.04 -3.25 4.76
CA HIS A 110 6.49 -3.80 6.05
C HIS A 110 8.02 -3.80 6.19
N ALA A 111 8.76 -4.07 5.11
CA ALA A 111 10.22 -3.93 5.09
C ALA A 111 10.65 -2.48 5.34
N ALA A 112 10.00 -1.50 4.70
CA ALA A 112 10.28 -0.08 4.91
C ALA A 112 9.96 0.34 6.35
N ALA A 113 8.77 0.00 6.85
CA ALA A 113 8.28 0.40 8.16
C ALA A 113 9.18 -0.11 9.30
N SER A 114 9.71 -1.33 9.17
CA SER A 114 10.63 -1.94 10.15
C SER A 114 12.10 -1.55 9.96
N SER A 115 12.47 -0.91 8.84
CA SER A 115 13.87 -0.51 8.60
C SER A 115 14.21 0.81 9.26
N GLY A 116 15.37 0.92 9.93
CA GLY A 116 15.91 2.22 10.37
C GLY A 116 16.71 2.97 9.30
N ASP A 117 16.86 2.39 8.12
CA ASP A 117 17.72 2.89 7.03
C ASP A 117 16.87 3.65 5.99
N LEU A 118 17.19 4.93 5.79
CA LEU A 118 16.48 5.82 4.86
C LEU A 118 16.56 5.34 3.40
N GLU A 119 17.72 4.87 2.95
CA GLU A 119 17.91 4.41 1.58
C GLU A 119 17.11 3.14 1.33
N ARG A 120 17.00 2.25 2.32
CA ARG A 120 16.13 1.07 2.22
C ARG A 120 14.66 1.45 2.14
N ARG A 121 14.20 2.41 2.94
CA ARG A 121 12.80 2.89 2.88
C ARG A 121 12.48 3.49 1.52
N ARG A 122 13.37 4.34 1.02
CA ARG A 122 13.28 4.91 -0.34
C ARG A 122 13.21 3.83 -1.40
N HIS A 123 14.11 2.85 -1.33
CA HIS A 123 14.15 1.75 -2.29
C HIS A 123 12.85 0.94 -2.32
N CYS A 124 12.28 0.64 -1.15
CA CYS A 124 10.98 -0.04 -1.07
C CYS A 124 9.85 0.79 -1.69
N ALA A 125 9.78 2.09 -1.39
CA ALA A 125 8.78 2.98 -1.98
C ALA A 125 8.92 3.04 -3.50
N GLN A 126 10.15 3.15 -4.03
CA GLN A 126 10.42 3.13 -5.46
C GLN A 126 9.96 1.84 -6.13
N GLN A 127 10.22 0.67 -5.52
CA GLN A 127 9.74 -0.59 -6.09
C GLN A 127 8.21 -0.68 -6.16
N ILE A 128 7.49 -0.06 -5.22
CA ILE A 128 6.02 0.01 -5.28
C ILE A 128 5.57 0.99 -6.38
N GLU A 129 6.27 2.12 -6.55
CA GLU A 129 6.02 3.06 -7.65
C GLU A 129 6.21 2.39 -9.01
N ASP A 130 7.33 1.69 -9.18
CA ASP A 130 7.66 0.95 -10.41
C ASP A 130 6.57 -0.08 -10.72
N LEU A 131 6.05 -0.77 -9.70
CA LEU A 131 4.92 -1.70 -9.84
C LEU A 131 3.65 -0.99 -10.34
N ILE A 132 3.35 0.22 -9.85
CA ILE A 132 2.21 1.03 -10.34
C ILE A 132 2.45 1.48 -11.79
N ASP A 133 3.69 1.85 -12.11
CA ASP A 133 4.10 2.31 -13.44
C ASP A 133 3.98 1.22 -14.52
N GLU A 134 4.07 -0.06 -14.15
CA GLU A 134 3.75 -1.18 -15.04
C GLU A 134 2.28 -1.17 -15.52
N GLY A 135 1.39 -0.37 -14.92
CA GLY A 135 0.01 -0.20 -15.34
C GLY A 135 -0.88 -1.38 -14.93
N ALA A 136 -1.84 -1.75 -15.77
CA ALA A 136 -2.74 -2.86 -15.44
C ALA A 136 -1.97 -4.19 -15.32
N PRO A 137 -2.22 -5.01 -14.29
CA PRO A 137 -3.32 -4.92 -13.31
C PRO A 137 -2.94 -4.25 -11.97
N PHE A 138 -1.80 -3.58 -11.88
CA PHE A 138 -1.23 -3.09 -10.62
C PHE A 138 -1.54 -1.63 -10.30
N ALA A 139 -1.96 -0.84 -11.28
CA ALA A 139 -2.46 0.52 -11.07
C ALA A 139 -3.85 0.51 -10.41
N THR A 140 -3.93 0.01 -9.16
CA THR A 140 -5.16 -0.03 -8.35
C THR A 140 -5.09 0.95 -7.18
N PRO A 141 -6.23 1.43 -6.67
CA PRO A 141 -6.28 2.28 -5.48
C PRO A 141 -5.56 1.69 -4.25
N GLU A 142 -5.67 0.38 -4.04
CA GLU A 142 -5.08 -0.29 -2.88
C GLU A 142 -3.56 -0.28 -2.93
N ILE A 143 -2.96 -0.52 -4.10
CA ILE A 143 -1.50 -0.48 -4.28
C ILE A 143 -1.00 0.97 -4.18
N ALA A 144 -1.73 1.93 -4.76
CA ALA A 144 -1.41 3.36 -4.63
C ALA A 144 -1.44 3.83 -3.17
N LEU A 145 -2.40 3.35 -2.38
CA LEU A 145 -2.46 3.65 -0.95
C LEU A 145 -1.24 3.08 -0.20
N VAL A 146 -0.83 1.85 -0.50
CA VAL A 146 0.38 1.24 0.09
C VAL A 146 1.64 2.01 -0.29
N TYR A 147 1.74 2.49 -1.54
CA TYR A 147 2.80 3.39 -1.96
C TYR A 147 2.85 4.67 -1.11
N ALA A 148 1.71 5.34 -0.92
CA ALA A 148 1.62 6.55 -0.12
C ALA A 148 2.07 6.32 1.34
N GLN A 149 1.68 5.19 1.93
CA GLN A 149 2.11 4.77 3.26
C GLN A 149 3.63 4.50 3.31
N ALA A 150 4.20 3.89 2.28
CA ALA A 150 5.64 3.66 2.17
C ALA A 150 6.43 4.97 2.01
N VAL A 151 5.91 5.92 1.22
CA VAL A 151 6.47 7.28 1.09
C VAL A 151 6.42 7.98 2.44
N TYR A 152 5.29 7.94 3.15
CA TYR A 152 5.18 8.50 4.49
C TYR A 152 6.20 7.87 5.46
N ALA A 153 6.32 6.54 5.46
CA ALA A 153 7.33 5.85 6.28
C ALA A 153 8.75 6.30 5.93
N TRP A 154 9.08 6.45 4.64
CA TRP A 154 10.38 6.98 4.21
C TRP A 154 10.62 8.39 4.77
N VAL A 155 9.70 9.33 4.53
CA VAL A 155 9.92 10.74 4.91
C VAL A 155 9.80 11.02 6.40
N LEU A 156 9.18 10.12 7.17
CA LEU A 156 9.01 10.28 8.62
C LEU A 156 10.36 10.34 9.37
N LEU A 157 11.37 9.63 8.87
CA LEU A 157 12.72 9.66 9.46
C LEU A 157 13.66 10.66 8.76
N ASP A 158 13.22 11.24 7.65
CA ASP A 158 14.04 12.14 6.86
C ASP A 158 13.75 13.59 7.25
N THR A 159 14.73 14.24 7.86
CA THR A 159 14.62 15.63 8.30
C THR A 159 14.91 16.65 7.18
N GLN A 160 15.24 16.19 5.97
CA GLN A 160 15.54 17.09 4.84
C GLN A 160 14.30 17.40 4.01
N ARG A 161 13.84 18.67 4.11
CA ARG A 161 12.69 19.19 3.36
C ARG A 161 12.74 18.90 1.85
N THR A 162 13.90 19.04 1.22
CA THR A 162 14.05 18.82 -0.23
C THR A 162 13.73 17.38 -0.64
N GLN A 163 14.18 16.40 0.16
CA GLN A 163 13.91 14.99 -0.10
C GLN A 163 12.43 14.65 0.18
N THR A 164 11.82 15.23 1.21
CA THR A 164 10.36 15.10 1.44
C THR A 164 9.56 15.63 0.24
N ARG A 165 9.96 16.76 -0.34
CA ARG A 165 9.30 17.36 -1.51
C ARG A 165 9.44 16.47 -2.75
N GLU A 166 10.63 15.92 -2.99
CA GLU A 166 10.88 14.98 -4.07
C GLU A 166 9.99 13.74 -3.93
N ALA A 167 9.91 13.17 -2.73
CA ALA A 167 9.08 12.00 -2.43
C ALA A 167 7.57 12.26 -2.59
N ALA A 168 7.10 13.49 -2.32
CA ALA A 168 5.70 13.85 -2.45
C ALA A 168 5.25 14.00 -3.92
N THR A 169 6.16 14.33 -4.84
CA THR A 169 5.81 14.73 -6.22
C THR A 169 5.10 13.61 -7.02
N PRO A 170 5.58 12.36 -7.03
CA PRO A 170 4.85 11.29 -7.72
C PRO A 170 3.50 10.98 -7.06
N LEU A 171 3.42 11.06 -5.73
CA LEU A 171 2.19 10.89 -4.98
C LEU A 171 1.14 11.98 -5.30
N GLU A 172 1.58 13.24 -5.47
CA GLU A 172 0.74 14.34 -5.98
C GLU A 172 0.17 14.01 -7.37
N ALA A 173 0.99 13.43 -8.26
CA ALA A 173 0.54 13.05 -9.59
C ALA A 173 -0.50 11.93 -9.55
N LEU A 174 -0.36 10.94 -8.65
CA LEU A 174 -1.35 9.89 -8.41
C LEU A 174 -2.69 10.48 -7.92
N VAL A 175 -2.66 11.34 -6.90
CA VAL A 175 -3.87 11.98 -6.35
C VAL A 175 -4.56 12.88 -7.37
N GLN A 176 -3.80 13.55 -8.23
CA GLN A 176 -4.35 14.40 -9.29
C GLN A 176 -4.82 13.62 -10.53
N GLY A 177 -4.67 12.30 -10.57
CA GLY A 177 -4.97 11.47 -11.74
C GLY A 177 -4.08 11.79 -12.95
N ARG A 178 -2.92 12.41 -12.73
CA ARG A 178 -1.94 12.79 -13.76
C ARG A 178 -0.81 11.78 -13.89
N HIS A 179 -0.86 10.70 -13.12
CA HIS A 179 0.14 9.65 -13.16
C HIS A 179 0.09 8.88 -14.48
N ARG A 180 1.26 8.57 -15.03
CA ARG A 180 1.42 8.07 -16.41
C ARG A 180 0.63 6.79 -16.68
N SER A 181 0.53 5.93 -15.67
CA SER A 181 -0.08 4.60 -15.78
C SER A 181 -1.36 4.42 -14.93
N ALA A 182 -1.81 5.44 -14.20
CA ALA A 182 -2.81 5.30 -13.13
C ALA A 182 -3.79 6.49 -13.06
N SER A 183 -4.53 6.77 -14.13
CA SER A 183 -5.46 7.91 -14.20
C SER A 183 -6.72 7.79 -13.32
N SER A 184 -6.96 6.63 -12.69
CA SER A 184 -8.20 6.33 -11.94
C SER A 184 -7.96 5.82 -10.51
N VAL A 185 -6.76 5.97 -9.95
CA VAL A 185 -6.43 5.45 -8.60
C VAL A 185 -6.62 6.47 -7.47
N ALA A 186 -7.02 7.70 -7.81
CA ALA A 186 -7.22 8.75 -6.83
C ALA A 186 -8.40 8.40 -5.90
N THR A 187 -8.14 8.34 -4.59
CA THR A 187 -9.16 8.16 -3.55
C THR A 187 -8.93 9.15 -2.40
N PRO A 188 -9.91 9.32 -1.50
CA PRO A 188 -9.75 10.18 -0.32
C PRO A 188 -8.60 9.73 0.58
N GLU A 189 -8.43 8.41 0.74
CA GLU A 189 -7.36 7.80 1.54
C GLU A 189 -5.99 8.21 1.00
N LEU A 190 -5.82 8.16 -0.32
CA LEU A 190 -4.58 8.54 -0.97
C LEU A 190 -4.27 10.03 -0.76
N GLY A 191 -5.31 10.86 -0.87
CA GLY A 191 -5.23 12.28 -0.56
C GLY A 191 -4.80 12.54 0.88
N TYR A 192 -5.35 11.79 1.84
CA TYR A 192 -5.00 11.91 3.26
C TYR A 192 -3.54 11.57 3.54
N GLU A 193 -3.03 10.47 2.99
CA GLU A 193 -1.60 10.10 3.16
C GLU A 193 -0.66 11.15 2.55
N LEU A 194 -1.03 11.75 1.41
CA LEU A 194 -0.27 12.86 0.82
C LEU A 194 -0.23 14.09 1.74
N VAL A 195 -1.34 14.44 2.41
CA VAL A 195 -1.33 15.55 3.37
C VAL A 195 -0.37 15.28 4.52
N LYS A 196 -0.30 14.05 5.04
CA LYS A 196 0.67 13.70 6.08
C LYS A 196 2.12 13.93 5.64
N VAL A 197 2.46 13.55 4.40
CA VAL A 197 3.80 13.78 3.84
C VAL A 197 4.13 15.27 3.78
N TRP A 198 3.16 16.09 3.37
CA TRP A 198 3.35 17.54 3.34
C TRP A 198 3.39 18.22 4.70
N LEU A 199 2.64 17.69 5.69
CA LEU A 199 2.76 18.11 7.08
C LEU A 199 4.19 17.92 7.58
N LEU A 200 4.80 16.77 7.28
CA LEU A 200 6.21 16.51 7.59
C LEU A 200 7.13 17.46 6.82
N GLU A 201 6.89 17.72 5.53
CA GLU A 201 7.66 18.70 4.76
C GLU A 201 7.64 20.09 5.43
N ALA A 202 6.45 20.53 5.86
CA ALA A 202 6.25 21.78 6.56
C ALA A 202 7.04 21.83 7.89
N MET A 203 7.01 20.72 8.66
CA MET A 203 7.78 20.58 9.89
C MET A 203 9.30 20.63 9.63
N HIS A 204 9.79 19.99 8.58
CA HIS A 204 11.23 19.94 8.28
C HIS A 204 11.79 21.25 7.70
N GLY A 205 10.94 22.13 7.16
CA GLY A 205 11.34 23.45 6.68
C GLY A 205 11.64 24.50 7.76
N LYS A 206 11.61 24.14 9.06
CA LYS A 206 11.57 25.10 10.17
C LYS A 206 12.95 25.58 10.60
N SER A 207 13.33 26.75 10.07
CA SER A 207 14.13 27.72 10.81
C SER A 207 13.26 28.73 11.59
N ALA A 208 11.91 28.74 11.47
CA ALA A 208 11.09 29.85 11.98
C ALA A 208 9.60 29.53 12.26
N MET A 209 9.25 28.37 12.81
CA MET A 209 7.89 28.16 13.33
C MET A 209 7.86 28.31 14.85
N THR A 210 6.76 28.85 15.36
CA THR A 210 6.51 28.95 16.79
C THR A 210 6.12 27.59 17.36
N ALA A 211 6.50 27.31 18.62
CA ALA A 211 6.18 26.06 19.31
C ALA A 211 4.67 25.73 19.33
N GLY A 212 3.81 26.76 19.34
CA GLY A 212 2.35 26.57 19.25
C GLY A 212 1.88 25.97 17.93
N ARG A 213 2.44 26.42 16.79
CA ARG A 213 2.14 25.86 15.46
C ARG A 213 2.72 24.46 15.27
N GLU A 214 3.83 24.16 15.93
CA GLU A 214 4.43 22.82 15.94
C GLU A 214 3.51 21.80 16.59
N LEU A 215 3.03 22.10 17.79
CA LEU A 215 2.12 21.22 18.53
C LEU A 215 0.80 20.98 17.77
N GLU A 216 0.32 21.99 17.04
CA GLU A 216 -0.89 21.89 16.22
C GLU A 216 -0.67 21.00 14.98
N LEU A 217 0.48 21.13 14.31
CA LEU A 217 0.86 20.24 13.21
C LEU A 217 1.06 18.78 13.69
N GLU A 218 1.73 18.57 14.81
CA GLU A 218 1.91 17.24 15.40
C GLU A 218 0.57 16.57 15.72
N ARG A 219 -0.40 17.35 16.25
CA ARG A 219 -1.77 16.86 16.49
C ARG A 219 -2.48 16.48 15.19
N LEU A 220 -2.33 17.27 14.13
CA LEU A 220 -2.93 16.97 12.83
C LEU A 220 -2.32 15.72 12.19
N VAL A 221 -1.00 15.50 12.31
CA VAL A 221 -0.32 14.28 11.83
C VAL A 221 -0.72 13.05 12.64
N ALA A 222 -0.85 13.19 13.96
CA ALA A 222 -1.22 12.10 14.87
C ALA A 222 -2.73 11.80 14.89
N ALA A 223 -3.54 12.64 14.23
CA ALA A 223 -4.98 12.42 14.17
C ALA A 223 -5.30 11.09 13.45
N PRO A 224 -6.21 10.27 14.00
CA PRO A 224 -6.66 9.07 13.31
C PRO A 224 -7.29 9.45 11.96
N ASN A 225 -7.13 8.58 10.96
CA ASN A 225 -7.69 8.78 9.62
C ASN A 225 -9.18 9.16 9.72
N PRO A 226 -9.60 10.36 9.28
CA PRO A 226 -10.97 10.87 9.45
C PRO A 226 -11.99 10.20 8.53
N ASN A 227 -11.64 9.08 7.89
CA ASN A 227 -12.51 8.21 7.07
C ASN A 227 -13.77 7.66 7.76
N ALA A 228 -14.16 8.19 8.92
CA ALA A 228 -15.37 7.84 9.64
C ALA A 228 -16.32 9.03 9.92
N GLY A 229 -16.20 10.20 9.29
CA GLY A 229 -17.14 11.28 9.63
C GLY A 229 -17.08 12.64 8.93
N PRO A 230 -17.92 13.59 9.39
CA PRO A 230 -17.91 15.01 9.00
C PRO A 230 -16.59 15.75 9.34
N ASP A 231 -15.68 15.10 10.06
CA ASP A 231 -14.44 15.69 10.59
C ASP A 231 -13.33 15.90 9.54
N LEU A 232 -13.40 15.30 8.33
CA LEU A 232 -12.39 15.54 7.29
C LEU A 232 -12.46 16.96 6.71
N ASP A 233 -13.66 17.52 6.52
CA ASP A 233 -13.83 18.90 6.04
C ASP A 233 -13.31 19.89 7.08
N GLU A 234 -13.54 19.61 8.37
CA GLU A 234 -13.00 20.38 9.49
C GLU A 234 -11.47 20.26 9.56
N TRP A 235 -10.93 19.04 9.44
CA TRP A 235 -9.49 18.79 9.45
C TRP A 235 -8.76 19.47 8.28
N LEU A 236 -9.31 19.41 7.06
CA LEU A 236 -8.74 20.10 5.89
C LEU A 236 -8.84 21.63 6.02
N THR A 237 -9.90 22.14 6.66
CA THR A 237 -10.05 23.58 6.96
C THR A 237 -9.03 24.04 8.00
N GLN A 238 -8.84 23.27 9.08
CA GLN A 238 -7.80 23.52 10.08
C GLN A 238 -6.41 23.48 9.43
N PHE A 239 -6.14 22.48 8.59
CA PHE A 239 -4.89 22.36 7.83
C PHE A 239 -4.62 23.59 6.93
N ALA A 240 -5.61 24.02 6.14
CA ALA A 240 -5.49 25.21 5.30
C ALA A 240 -5.18 26.48 6.10
N SER A 241 -5.67 26.57 7.34
CA SER A 241 -5.42 27.73 8.21
C SER A 241 -4.01 27.76 8.81
N VAL A 242 -3.35 26.61 8.93
CA VAL A 242 -2.04 26.49 9.59
C VAL A 242 -0.87 26.77 8.63
N GLN A 243 -1.04 26.59 7.31
CA GLN A 243 0.00 26.89 6.32
C GLN A 243 -0.47 27.79 5.16
N HIS A 244 0.01 29.03 5.15
CA HIS A 244 -0.01 29.87 3.95
C HIS A 244 0.78 29.20 2.83
N GLY A 245 0.10 28.91 1.72
CA GLY A 245 0.67 28.26 0.53
C GLY A 245 0.15 26.85 0.23
N LEU A 246 -0.53 26.19 1.18
CA LEU A 246 -1.21 24.91 0.94
C LEU A 246 -2.73 25.03 0.78
N GLU A 247 -3.27 26.25 0.92
CA GLU A 247 -4.69 26.59 0.75
C GLU A 247 -5.22 26.08 -0.60
N ASP A 248 -4.50 26.33 -1.70
CA ASP A 248 -4.89 25.88 -3.03
C ASP A 248 -4.97 24.36 -3.17
N PHE A 249 -4.16 23.62 -2.40
CA PHE A 249 -4.20 22.17 -2.44
C PHE A 249 -5.24 21.59 -1.48
N ALA A 250 -5.39 22.13 -0.27
CA ALA A 250 -6.47 21.75 0.63
C ALA A 250 -7.83 21.96 -0.07
N VAL A 251 -7.98 23.05 -0.82
CA VAL A 251 -9.15 23.32 -1.67
C VAL A 251 -9.28 22.28 -2.80
N LYS A 252 -8.19 21.89 -3.47
CA LYS A 252 -8.22 20.83 -4.51
C LYS A 252 -8.57 19.45 -3.92
N LEU A 253 -8.03 19.09 -2.77
CA LEU A 253 -8.36 17.85 -2.06
C LEU A 253 -9.81 17.84 -1.59
N LEU A 254 -10.29 18.94 -1.02
CA LEU A 254 -11.70 19.13 -0.69
C LEU A 254 -12.58 18.99 -1.93
N GLY A 255 -12.13 19.55 -3.07
CA GLY A 255 -12.80 19.40 -4.36
C GLY A 255 -12.89 17.95 -4.82
N LEU A 256 -11.75 17.23 -4.83
CA LEU A 256 -11.70 15.80 -5.18
C LEU A 256 -12.58 14.97 -4.24
N TYR A 257 -12.50 15.21 -2.93
CA TYR A 257 -13.29 14.51 -1.92
C TYR A 257 -14.79 14.74 -2.10
N ARG A 258 -15.22 15.98 -2.28
CA ARG A 258 -16.63 16.33 -2.50
C ARG A 258 -17.18 15.72 -3.78
N THR A 259 -16.38 15.66 -4.83
CA THR A 259 -16.77 15.09 -6.14
C THR A 259 -16.93 13.56 -6.07
N GLN A 260 -16.18 12.87 -5.21
CA GLN A 260 -16.31 11.41 -5.04
C GLN A 260 -17.45 11.00 -4.11
N ARG A 261 -17.99 11.93 -3.30
CA ARG A 261 -19.08 11.68 -2.35
C ARG A 261 -20.48 11.96 -2.92
N SER A 262 -20.55 12.69 -4.04
CA SER A 262 -21.77 13.07 -4.77
C SER A 262 -22.12 12.06 -5.86
#